data_AF-A0A531N902-F1
#
_entry.id   AF-A0A531N902-F1
#
_cell.length_a   1.000
_cell.length_b   1.000
_cell.length_c   1.000
_cell.angle_alpha   90.00
_cell.angle_beta   90.00
_cell.angle_gamma   90.00
#
_symmetry.space_group_name_H-M   'P 1'
#
loop_
_entity.id
_entity.type
_entity.pdbx_description
1 polymer ?
#
loop_
_entity_poly.entity_id
_entity_poly.type
_entity_poly.pdbx_seq_one_letter_code
_entity_poly.pdbx_strand_id
1 'polypeptide(L)'
;EIIGRLRNIQNVFNMNVIGQAVGKSILAHRHAYEENHRHIKHERQRVTLALLQLGFSVTPSHANFLLARVPAGQEGSCWQAALKEQAILIASFPDVDLKNCIRVSIGTTEQMDKFLAAAKRVCMNFKRNRGVRKHEVNSHCIGNVLSNKCRCVISYDVSNSG
;
A
#
# COMPACT_ATOMS: atom_id res chain seq x y z
N GLU A 1 24.93 33.35 2.40
CA GLU A 1 23.76 34.21 2.63
C GLU A 1 22.49 33.44 3.03
N ILE A 2 22.04 32.46 2.25
CA ILE A 2 20.77 31.72 2.47
C ILE A 2 20.71 31.00 3.83
N ILE A 3 21.78 30.33 4.26
CA ILE A 3 21.84 29.60 5.53
C ILE A 3 21.59 30.53 6.73
N GLY A 4 22.13 31.75 6.70
CA GLY A 4 21.94 32.73 7.78
C GLY A 4 20.50 33.19 7.90
N ARG A 5 19.83 33.42 6.75
CA ARG A 5 18.40 33.79 6.72
C ARG A 5 17.51 32.67 7.25
N LEU A 6 17.81 31.41 6.92
CA LEU A 6 17.09 30.24 7.43
C LEU A 6 17.23 30.09 8.95
N ARG A 7 18.41 30.33 9.52
CA ARG A 7 18.62 30.27 10.97
C ARG A 7 17.79 31.30 11.74
N ASN A 8 17.56 32.48 11.16
CA ASN A 8 16.75 33.53 11.81
C ASN A 8 15.25 33.19 11.88
N ILE A 9 14.77 32.27 11.02
CA ILE A 9 13.37 31.82 11.00
C ILE A 9 13.16 30.59 11.91
N GLN A 10 14.22 29.82 12.14
CA GLN A 10 14.17 28.61 12.95
C GLN A 10 14.17 28.93 14.45
N ASN A 11 13.34 28.20 15.21
CA ASN A 11 13.39 28.26 16.66
C ASN A 11 14.76 27.81 17.18
N VAL A 12 15.31 28.52 18.17
CA VAL A 12 16.62 28.27 18.77
C VAL A 12 16.70 26.86 19.39
N PHE A 13 15.57 26.27 19.79
CA PHE A 13 15.46 24.90 20.31
C PHE A 13 14.69 23.96 19.37
N ASN A 14 15.03 23.94 18.09
CA ASN A 14 14.35 23.10 17.10
C ASN A 14 14.78 21.61 17.10
N MET A 15 15.80 21.24 17.89
CA MET A 15 16.43 19.92 17.83
C MET A 15 16.72 19.36 19.22
N ASN A 16 16.35 18.09 19.44
CA ASN A 16 16.66 17.35 20.65
C ASN A 16 18.14 16.91 20.67
N VAL A 17 18.78 17.01 21.84
CA VAL A 17 20.16 16.55 22.09
C VAL A 17 20.36 15.09 21.70
N ILE A 18 19.37 14.21 21.95
CA ILE A 18 19.44 12.81 21.55
C ILE A 18 19.49 12.67 20.02
N GLY A 19 18.67 13.44 19.30
CA GLY A 19 18.64 13.44 17.83
C GLY A 19 19.96 13.91 17.23
N GLN A 20 20.61 14.91 17.85
CA GLN A 20 21.93 15.38 17.44
C GLN A 20 23.01 14.31 17.64
N ALA A 21 23.02 13.63 18.80
CA ALA A 21 23.95 12.55 19.08
C ALA A 21 23.80 11.37 18.11
N VAL A 22 22.54 10.95 17.86
CA VAL A 22 22.23 9.92 16.86
C VAL A 22 22.69 10.38 15.48
N GLY A 23 22.33 11.59 15.05
CA GLY A 23 22.74 12.13 13.74
C GLY A 23 24.25 12.11 13.53
N LYS A 24 25.04 12.45 14.57
CA LYS A 24 26.50 12.38 14.51
C LYS A 24 27.01 10.94 14.36
N SER A 25 26.41 9.98 15.08
CA SER A 25 26.75 8.56 14.96
C SER A 25 26.42 7.98 13.57
N ILE A 26 25.25 8.35 13.03
CA ILE A 26 24.80 7.96 11.68
C ILE A 26 25.80 8.42 10.62
N LEU A 27 26.25 9.68 10.69
CA LEU A 27 27.22 10.24 9.76
C LEU A 27 28.57 9.52 9.80
N ALA A 28 29.00 9.06 10.99
CA ALA A 28 30.24 8.31 11.15
C ALA A 28 30.17 6.87 10.60
N HIS A 29 28.98 6.25 10.56
CA HIS A 29 28.78 4.85 10.17
C HIS A 29 28.06 4.71 8.83
N ARG A 30 28.49 5.49 7.83
CA ARG A 30 27.83 5.56 6.52
C ARG A 30 27.75 4.21 5.77
N HIS A 31 28.75 3.34 5.95
CA HIS A 31 28.80 2.03 5.30
C HIS A 31 27.62 1.11 5.68
N ALA A 32 27.11 1.19 6.92
CA ALA A 32 25.95 0.41 7.34
C ALA A 32 24.67 0.76 6.54
N TYR A 33 24.61 1.96 5.95
CA TYR A 33 23.48 2.38 5.12
C TYR A 33 23.54 1.86 3.69
N GLU A 34 24.73 1.58 3.17
CA GLU A 34 24.89 1.06 1.81
C GLU A 34 24.31 -0.35 1.70
N GLU A 35 24.45 -1.16 2.74
CA GLU A 35 23.82 -2.47 2.83
C GLU A 35 22.28 -2.36 2.87
N ASN A 36 21.75 -1.45 3.69
CA ASN A 36 20.30 -1.21 3.75
C ASN A 36 19.75 -0.69 2.40
N HIS A 37 20.49 0.18 1.70
CA HIS A 37 20.11 0.64 0.36
C HIS A 37 20.07 -0.50 -0.65
N ARG A 38 21.06 -1.41 -0.62
CA ARG A 38 21.08 -2.60 -1.47
C ARG A 38 19.91 -3.52 -1.15
N HIS A 39 19.63 -3.76 0.14
CA HIS A 39 18.48 -4.54 0.60
C HIS A 39 17.16 -3.96 0.08
N ILE A 40 16.91 -2.67 0.32
CA ILE A 40 15.68 -2.01 -0.15
C ILE A 40 15.56 -2.12 -1.67
N LYS A 41 16.65 -1.93 -2.42
CA LYS A 41 16.62 -2.04 -3.88
C LYS A 41 16.26 -3.46 -4.33
N HIS A 42 16.85 -4.49 -3.72
CA HIS A 42 16.56 -5.89 -4.01
C HIS A 42 15.11 -6.26 -3.67
N GLU A 43 14.67 -5.95 -2.45
CA GLU A 43 13.31 -6.26 -2.00
C GLU A 43 12.26 -5.51 -2.83
N ARG A 44 12.54 -4.26 -3.22
CA ARG A 44 11.65 -3.50 -4.10
C ARG A 44 11.48 -4.19 -5.46
N GLN A 45 12.55 -4.73 -6.04
CA GLN A 45 12.46 -5.49 -7.29
C GLN A 45 11.68 -6.80 -7.10
N ARG A 46 11.97 -7.55 -6.03
CA ARG A 46 11.29 -8.80 -5.69
C ARG A 46 9.78 -8.61 -5.51
N VAL A 47 9.38 -7.64 -4.69
CA VAL A 47 7.98 -7.31 -4.42
C VAL A 47 7.29 -6.80 -5.69
N THR A 48 7.98 -6.00 -6.51
CA THR A 48 7.45 -5.54 -7.81
C THR A 48 7.07 -6.72 -8.69
N LEU A 49 7.99 -7.66 -8.92
CA LEU A 49 7.73 -8.84 -9.76
C LEU A 49 6.56 -9.68 -9.25
N ALA A 50 6.50 -9.90 -7.94
CA ALA A 50 5.41 -10.65 -7.32
C ALA A 50 4.06 -9.94 -7.47
N LEU A 51 4.01 -8.61 -7.32
CA LEU A 51 2.79 -7.83 -7.54
C LEU A 51 2.33 -7.83 -9.01
N LEU A 52 3.28 -7.73 -9.95
CA LEU A 52 2.98 -7.84 -11.39
C LEU A 52 2.33 -9.19 -11.71
N GLN A 53 2.82 -10.30 -11.13
CA GLN A 53 2.21 -11.63 -11.28
C GLN A 53 0.78 -11.72 -10.72
N LEU A 54 0.45 -10.89 -9.73
CA LEU A 54 -0.91 -10.80 -9.16
C LEU A 54 -1.85 -9.90 -9.98
N GLY A 55 -1.36 -9.30 -11.07
CA GLY A 55 -2.13 -8.43 -11.97
C GLY A 55 -2.14 -6.95 -11.57
N PHE A 56 -1.24 -6.54 -10.67
CA PHE A 56 -1.02 -5.13 -10.38
C PHE A 56 -0.16 -4.49 -11.48
N SER A 57 -0.26 -3.18 -11.62
CA SER A 57 0.71 -2.38 -12.37
C SER A 57 1.53 -1.55 -11.39
N VAL A 58 2.85 -1.70 -11.39
CA VAL A 58 3.74 -1.07 -10.40
C VAL A 58 4.58 0.00 -11.08
N THR A 59 4.56 1.21 -10.53
CA THR A 59 5.38 2.32 -11.03
C THR A 59 6.84 2.16 -10.57
N PRO A 60 7.83 2.33 -11.46
CA PRO A 60 9.24 2.36 -11.08
C PRO A 60 9.47 3.37 -9.96
N SER A 61 10.08 2.93 -8.86
CA SER A 61 10.35 3.77 -7.69
C SER A 61 11.84 3.76 -7.36
N HIS A 62 12.33 4.92 -6.93
CA HIS A 62 13.68 5.08 -6.36
C HIS A 62 13.64 5.28 -4.83
N ALA A 63 12.45 5.32 -4.23
CA ALA A 63 12.24 5.50 -2.79
C ALA A 63 12.11 4.17 -2.03
N ASN A 64 11.96 4.24 -0.71
CA ASN A 64 11.68 3.10 0.18
C ASN A 64 10.21 2.62 0.13
N PHE A 65 9.49 2.91 -0.95
CA PHE A 65 8.10 2.47 -1.14
C PHE A 65 7.82 2.20 -2.61
N LEU A 66 6.76 1.44 -2.88
CA LEU A 66 6.20 1.19 -4.19
C LEU A 66 4.81 1.83 -4.30
N LEU A 67 4.50 2.37 -5.47
CA LEU A 67 3.15 2.74 -5.85
C LEU A 67 2.64 1.67 -6.82
N ALA A 68 1.61 0.94 -6.42
CA ALA A 68 1.03 -0.14 -7.20
C ALA A 68 -0.44 0.16 -7.49
N ARG A 69 -0.81 0.16 -8.76
CA ARG A 69 -2.20 0.21 -9.23
C ARG A 69 -2.81 -1.18 -9.14
N VAL A 70 -3.95 -1.28 -8.47
CA VAL A 70 -4.69 -2.54 -8.28
C VAL A 70 -5.27 -3.02 -9.62
N PRO A 71 -5.60 -4.33 -9.75
CA PRO A 71 -6.18 -4.86 -10.98
C PRO A 71 -7.47 -4.13 -11.39
N ALA A 72 -7.77 -4.11 -12.69
CA ALA A 72 -8.91 -3.38 -13.24
C ALA A 72 -10.24 -3.74 -12.55
N GLY A 73 -11.07 -2.71 -12.33
CA GLY A 73 -12.36 -2.81 -11.65
C GLY A 73 -12.24 -3.03 -10.13
N GLN A 74 -11.12 -2.66 -9.52
CA GLN A 74 -10.91 -2.68 -8.07
C GLN A 74 -10.42 -1.30 -7.62
N GLU A 75 -10.68 -0.95 -6.36
CA GLU A 75 -10.23 0.30 -5.75
C GLU A 75 -9.13 0.03 -4.71
N GLY A 76 -8.21 0.97 -4.56
CA GLY A 76 -7.13 0.90 -3.57
C GLY A 76 -7.64 0.87 -2.14
N SER A 77 -8.76 1.55 -1.86
CA SER A 77 -9.48 1.54 -0.58
C SER A 77 -9.94 0.13 -0.18
N CYS A 78 -10.49 -0.65 -1.12
CA CYS A 78 -10.90 -2.03 -0.90
C CYS A 78 -9.70 -2.92 -0.54
N TRP A 79 -8.56 -2.73 -1.22
CA TRP A 79 -7.33 -3.44 -0.90
C TRP A 79 -6.76 -3.04 0.45
N GLN A 80 -6.80 -1.76 0.80
CA GLN A 80 -6.37 -1.28 2.10
C GLN A 80 -7.20 -1.92 3.21
N ALA A 81 -8.53 -1.96 3.08
CA ALA A 81 -9.41 -2.61 4.06
C ALA A 81 -9.11 -4.11 4.18
N ALA A 82 -9.05 -4.83 3.06
CA ALA A 82 -8.80 -6.27 3.05
C ALA A 82 -7.42 -6.66 3.60
N LEU A 83 -6.39 -5.85 3.34
CA LEU A 83 -5.05 -6.08 3.90
C LEU A 83 -4.97 -5.71 5.38
N LYS A 84 -5.72 -4.70 5.82
CA LYS A 84 -5.82 -4.34 7.25
C LYS A 84 -6.40 -5.49 8.07
N GLU A 85 -7.36 -6.24 7.54
CA GLU A 85 -7.89 -7.47 8.17
C GLU A 85 -6.83 -8.58 8.31
N GLN A 86 -5.79 -8.57 7.48
CA GLN A 86 -4.64 -9.46 7.58
C GLN A 86 -3.51 -8.85 8.43
N ALA A 87 -3.80 -7.81 9.22
CA ALA A 87 -2.85 -7.04 10.02
C ALA A 87 -1.71 -6.38 9.20
N ILE A 88 -1.96 -6.08 7.92
CA ILE A 88 -1.02 -5.38 7.05
C ILE A 88 -1.51 -3.95 6.77
N LEU A 89 -0.72 -2.97 7.21
CA LEU A 89 -1.03 -1.56 7.00
C LEU A 89 -0.40 -1.05 5.70
N ILE A 90 -1.25 -0.58 4.78
CA ILE A 90 -0.84 0.11 3.55
C ILE A 90 -1.57 1.44 3.42
N ALA A 91 -1.05 2.36 2.62
CA ALA A 91 -1.73 3.63 2.33
C ALA A 91 -2.48 3.54 0.99
N SER A 92 -3.72 4.00 0.96
CA SER A 92 -4.45 4.34 -0.26
C SER A 92 -4.75 5.83 -0.28
N PHE A 93 -4.93 6.38 -1.47
CA PHE A 93 -5.18 7.82 -1.65
C PHE A 93 -6.65 8.07 -2.02
N PRO A 94 -7.28 9.11 -1.46
CA PRO A 94 -8.65 9.47 -1.82
C PRO A 94 -8.75 10.21 -3.17
N ASP A 95 -7.62 10.69 -3.71
CA ASP A 95 -7.58 11.47 -4.94
C ASP A 95 -8.04 10.67 -6.16
N VAL A 96 -8.80 11.30 -7.06
CA VAL A 96 -9.43 10.63 -8.21
C VAL A 96 -8.43 9.89 -9.09
N ASP A 97 -7.24 10.44 -9.28
CA ASP A 97 -6.18 9.85 -10.12
C ASP A 97 -5.45 8.68 -9.45
N LEU A 98 -5.47 8.65 -8.12
CA LEU A 98 -4.76 7.67 -7.28
C LEU A 98 -5.69 6.73 -6.52
N LYS A 99 -7.02 6.82 -6.70
CA LYS A 99 -8.03 5.98 -6.03
C LYS A 99 -7.82 4.48 -6.28
N ASN A 100 -7.21 4.13 -7.41
CA ASN A 100 -6.89 2.75 -7.78
C ASN A 100 -5.45 2.36 -7.40
N CYS A 101 -4.74 3.18 -6.64
CA CYS A 101 -3.36 2.95 -6.26
C CYS A 101 -3.23 2.70 -4.77
N ILE A 102 -2.27 1.83 -4.43
CA ILE A 102 -1.82 1.59 -3.06
C ILE A 102 -0.33 1.92 -2.97
N ARG A 103 0.08 2.51 -1.85
CA ARG A 103 1.49 2.72 -1.50
C ARG A 103 1.92 1.70 -0.46
N VAL A 104 2.92 0.92 -0.81
CA VAL A 104 3.50 -0.14 0.04
C VAL A 104 4.91 0.27 0.42
N SER A 105 5.20 0.45 1.70
CA SER A 105 6.56 0.70 2.18
C SER A 105 7.36 -0.59 2.17
N ILE A 106 8.61 -0.53 1.73
CA ILE A 106 9.54 -1.67 1.75
C ILE A 106 10.12 -1.78 3.15
N GLY A 107 9.80 -2.88 3.82
CA GLY A 107 10.29 -3.24 5.15
C GLY A 107 11.31 -4.38 5.08
N THR A 108 11.38 -5.18 6.15
CA THR A 108 12.22 -6.39 6.16
C THR A 108 11.68 -7.45 5.21
N THR A 109 12.52 -8.42 4.84
CA THR A 109 12.13 -9.51 3.94
C THR A 109 10.92 -10.29 4.49
N GLU A 110 10.88 -10.54 5.80
CA GLU A 110 9.77 -11.25 6.46
C GLU A 110 8.47 -10.44 6.42
N GLN A 111 8.55 -9.12 6.59
CA GLN A 111 7.40 -8.23 6.46
C GLN A 111 6.86 -8.24 5.03
N MET A 112 7.75 -8.20 4.04
CA MET A 112 7.37 -8.25 2.63
C MET A 112 6.79 -9.61 2.24
N ASP A 113 7.29 -10.70 2.80
CA ASP A 113 6.73 -12.06 2.59
C ASP A 113 5.31 -12.18 3.14
N LYS A 114 5.09 -11.67 4.36
CA LYS A 114 3.75 -11.61 4.96
C LYS A 114 2.79 -10.77 4.11
N PHE A 115 3.25 -9.62 3.61
CA PHE A 115 2.47 -8.80 2.69
C PHE A 115 2.12 -9.54 1.40
N LEU A 116 3.08 -10.20 0.76
CA LEU A 116 2.85 -10.93 -0.50
C LEU A 116 1.90 -12.12 -0.30
N ALA A 117 2.01 -12.84 0.82
CA ALA A 117 1.08 -13.90 1.18
C ALA A 117 -0.34 -13.37 1.40
N ALA A 118 -0.49 -12.26 2.13
CA ALA A 118 -1.78 -11.60 2.34
C ALA A 118 -2.37 -11.10 1.01
N ALA A 119 -1.57 -10.48 0.15
CA ALA A 119 -2.00 -9.98 -1.16
C ALA A 119 -2.48 -11.13 -2.07
N LYS A 120 -1.81 -12.28 -2.06
CA LYS A 120 -2.25 -13.51 -2.75
C LYS A 120 -3.63 -13.96 -2.27
N ARG A 121 -3.81 -14.07 -0.95
CA ARG A 121 -5.09 -14.47 -0.34
C ARG A 121 -6.23 -13.51 -0.68
N VAL A 122 -5.99 -12.21 -0.60
CA VAL A 122 -6.96 -11.17 -1.00
C VAL A 122 -7.29 -11.27 -2.49
N CYS A 123 -6.29 -11.47 -3.35
CA CYS A 123 -6.50 -11.68 -4.78
C CYS A 123 -7.41 -12.88 -5.07
N MET A 124 -7.20 -14.01 -4.39
CA MET A 124 -8.05 -15.21 -4.52
C MET A 124 -9.49 -14.93 -4.07
N ASN A 125 -9.67 -14.20 -2.96
CA ASN A 125 -11.01 -13.83 -2.46
C ASN A 125 -11.77 -12.96 -3.48
N PHE A 126 -11.10 -11.97 -4.08
CA PHE A 126 -11.72 -11.15 -5.13
C PHE A 126 -12.08 -11.96 -6.38
N LYS A 127 -11.25 -12.94 -6.78
CA LYS A 127 -11.56 -13.84 -7.91
C LYS A 127 -12.79 -14.70 -7.61
N ARG A 128 -12.89 -15.27 -6.41
CA ARG A 128 -14.06 -16.07 -5.97
C ARG A 128 -15.35 -15.25 -6.03
N ASN A 129 -15.34 -14.03 -5.53
CA ASN A 129 -16.53 -13.16 -5.51
C ASN A 129 -16.95 -12.68 -6.91
N ARG A 130 -16.05 -12.64 -7.90
CA ARG A 130 -16.40 -12.38 -9.31
C ARG A 130 -17.10 -13.58 -9.98
N GLY A 131 -16.82 -14.81 -9.55
CA GLY A 131 -17.43 -16.03 -10.10
C GLY A 131 -18.90 -16.22 -9.70
N VAL A 132 -19.29 -15.78 -8.50
CA VAL A 132 -20.66 -15.94 -7.97
C VAL A 132 -21.67 -15.02 -8.68
N ARG A 133 -21.26 -13.86 -9.21
CA ARG A 133 -22.16 -12.90 -9.89
C ARG A 133 -22.55 -13.25 -11.33
N LYS A 134 -22.17 -14.42 -11.85
CA LYS A 134 -22.51 -14.81 -13.24
C LYS A 134 -23.87 -15.53 -13.38
N HIS A 135 -24.60 -15.83 -12.31
CA HIS A 135 -25.82 -16.64 -12.36
C HIS A 135 -27.15 -15.89 -12.20
N GLU A 136 -27.17 -14.56 -12.30
CA GLU A 136 -28.42 -13.79 -12.24
C GLU A 136 -28.46 -12.74 -13.36
N VAL A 137 -28.76 -13.21 -14.57
CA VAL A 137 -29.19 -12.35 -15.68
C VAL A 137 -30.51 -12.91 -16.18
N ASN A 138 -31.61 -12.42 -15.61
CA ASN A 138 -32.93 -12.55 -16.20
C ASN A 138 -33.46 -11.14 -16.52
N SER A 139 -33.33 -10.79 -17.80
CA SER A 139 -34.25 -10.03 -18.64
C SER A 139 -35.35 -9.21 -17.96
N HIS A 140 -35.15 -7.89 -17.79
CA HIS A 140 -36.07 -6.81 -18.21
C HIS A 140 -35.70 -5.45 -17.58
N CYS A 141 -36.08 -4.38 -18.29
CA CYS A 141 -36.21 -2.98 -17.85
C CYS A 141 -34.99 -2.04 -18.05
N ILE A 142 -34.93 -1.47 -19.26
CA ILE A 142 -35.07 -0.04 -19.57
C ILE A 142 -34.61 0.94 -18.47
N GLY A 143 -33.54 1.67 -18.79
CA GLY A 143 -33.33 3.10 -18.48
C GLY A 143 -33.56 3.58 -17.05
N ASN A 144 -32.47 3.78 -16.29
CA ASN A 144 -32.19 5.10 -15.73
C ASN A 144 -30.77 5.23 -15.20
N VAL A 145 -30.15 6.36 -15.53
CA VAL A 145 -28.93 6.89 -14.93
C VAL A 145 -29.20 7.12 -13.45
N LEU A 146 -28.45 6.46 -12.55
CA LEU A 146 -28.03 6.87 -11.21
C LEU A 146 -27.59 5.66 -10.39
N SER A 147 -26.55 5.83 -9.57
CA SER A 147 -26.07 4.90 -8.54
C SER A 147 -25.09 3.80 -8.98
N ASN A 148 -23.80 4.15 -9.11
CA ASN A 148 -22.71 3.20 -8.89
C ASN A 148 -21.97 3.60 -7.59
N LYS A 149 -22.67 3.46 -6.47
CA LYS A 149 -22.02 3.29 -5.17
C LYS A 149 -21.46 1.87 -5.16
N CYS A 150 -20.15 1.73 -5.32
CA CYS A 150 -19.43 0.50 -5.00
C CYS A 150 -19.64 0.18 -3.51
N ARG A 151 -20.76 -0.49 -3.21
CA ARG A 151 -21.06 -0.98 -1.87
C ARG A 151 -20.25 -2.26 -1.69
N CYS A 152 -19.09 -2.14 -1.03
CA CYS A 152 -18.45 -3.26 -0.36
C CYS A 152 -19.42 -3.78 0.71
N VAL A 153 -20.32 -4.67 0.34
CA VAL A 153 -21.04 -5.50 1.29
C VAL A 153 -20.10 -6.64 1.64
N ILE A 154 -19.29 -6.45 2.69
CA ILE A 154 -18.69 -7.56 3.42
C ILE A 154 -19.82 -8.08 4.31
N SER A 155 -20.53 -9.10 3.85
CA SER A 155 -21.48 -9.83 4.70
C SER A 155 -20.68 -10.56 5.77
N TYR A 156 -20.79 -10.11 7.02
CA TYR A 156 -20.38 -10.89 8.18
C TYR A 156 -21.48 -11.91 8.44
N ASP A 157 -21.18 -13.19 8.23
CA ASP A 157 -22.04 -14.28 8.68
C ASP A 157 -21.71 -14.52 10.16
N VAL A 158 -22.48 -13.88 11.06
CA VAL A 158 -22.50 -14.23 12.49
C VAL A 158 -23.63 -15.23 12.66
N SER A 159 -23.34 -16.49 12.35
CA SER A 159 -24.24 -17.60 12.59
C SER A 159 -23.63 -18.50 13.68
N ASN A 160 -23.94 -18.11 14.92
CA ASN A 160 -24.35 -18.96 16.04
C ASN A 160 -23.63 -20.31 16.21
N SER A 161 -22.63 -20.36 17.09
CA SER A 161 -22.22 -21.60 17.76
C SER A 161 -23.10 -21.75 19.01
N GLY A 162 -23.98 -22.75 18.99
CA GLY A 162 -24.60 -23.28 20.20
C GLY A 162 -23.62 -24.06 21.05
#